data_AF-A0A1J5RTA0-F1
#
_entry.id   AF-A0A1J5RTA0-F1
#
_cell.length_a   1.000
_cell.length_b   1.000
_cell.length_c   1.000
_cell.angle_alpha   90.00
_cell.angle_beta   90.00
_cell.angle_gamma   90.00
#
_symmetry.space_group_name_H-M   'P 1'
#
loop_
_entity.id
_entity.type
_entity.pdbx_description
1 polymer ?
#
loop_
_entity_poly.entity_id
_entity_poly.type
_entity_poly.pdbx_seq_one_letter_code
_entity_poly.pdbx_strand_id
1 'polypeptide(L)'
;MTAIDGRRQVSSSATQSRENAGLLGHSRDRVAARLRLALRGALSGVCADLLRRGELVDEQRHLLYGIRDALLEQGVQLESLLAGHWRREFDAAAAGRSAVRLSVLSLDEPGDREEEFALQAIAERLRGRCGPAVEAIGRRLVVLSGREQAGGAAPEVLCKALRATLCDAALGRLERLELLRCLLPYAGTEFAAVYEDWRDALASAVPLGDASPARVVSSDTDHAAAEAALAGFLVLPLPSVAAQLLAGEWRELLTRIHAEGDRAAWNAANAVAGELVWSVRIAPGSPERKTLVGRLPNLLKQLHDGFERIGVDAGRRVEILDGLFGVHAAILRGDPPAIPVSRAALGKEP
;
A
#
# COMPACT_ATOMS: atom_id res chain seq x y z
N MET A 1 21.03 -30.58 35.89
CA MET A 1 19.60 -30.67 35.53
C MET A 1 19.15 -29.60 34.53
N THR A 2 20.08 -28.86 33.90
CA THR A 2 19.82 -27.73 32.98
C THR A 2 19.94 -28.08 31.49
N ALA A 3 20.58 -29.21 31.14
CA ALA A 3 20.78 -29.60 29.73
C ALA A 3 19.55 -30.31 29.09
N ILE A 4 18.62 -30.82 29.91
CA ILE A 4 17.41 -31.52 29.43
C ILE A 4 16.31 -30.50 29.04
N ASP A 5 16.31 -29.32 29.65
CA ASP A 5 15.29 -28.28 29.43
C ASP A 5 15.47 -27.57 28.08
N GLY A 6 16.72 -27.32 27.68
CA GLY A 6 17.04 -26.76 26.36
C GLY A 6 16.64 -27.66 25.18
N ARG A 7 16.73 -28.99 25.32
CA ARG A 7 16.26 -29.93 24.27
C ARG A 7 14.73 -29.94 24.15
N ARG A 8 14.00 -29.79 25.25
CA ARG A 8 12.52 -29.75 25.25
C ARG A 8 11.99 -28.44 24.65
N GLN A 9 12.61 -27.29 24.96
CA GLN A 9 12.23 -26.01 24.35
C GLN A 9 12.50 -25.96 22.84
N VAL A 10 13.64 -26.48 22.38
CA VAL A 10 13.97 -26.54 20.94
C VAL A 10 13.05 -27.52 20.19
N SER A 11 12.70 -28.65 20.80
CA SER A 11 11.75 -29.61 20.21
C SER A 11 10.32 -29.05 20.14
N SER A 12 9.90 -28.28 21.14
CA SER A 12 8.61 -27.57 21.18
C SER A 12 8.55 -26.46 20.12
N SER A 13 9.60 -25.65 20.01
CA SER A 13 9.70 -24.57 19.00
C SER A 13 9.73 -25.11 17.56
N ALA A 14 10.42 -26.22 17.30
CA ALA A 14 10.45 -26.86 15.99
C ALA A 14 9.10 -27.49 15.60
N THR A 15 8.36 -28.04 16.56
CA THR A 15 7.01 -28.60 16.34
C THR A 15 6.01 -27.47 16.07
N GLN A 16 6.05 -26.40 16.86
CA GLN A 16 5.24 -25.20 16.66
C GLN A 16 5.51 -24.54 15.30
N SER A 17 6.77 -24.50 14.85
CA SER A 17 7.13 -23.92 13.54
C SER A 17 6.55 -24.73 12.37
N ARG A 18 6.51 -26.06 12.48
CA ARG A 18 5.88 -26.93 11.47
C ARG A 18 4.36 -26.80 11.44
N GLU A 19 3.74 -26.69 12.61
CA GLU A 19 2.29 -26.46 12.73
C GLU A 19 1.90 -25.10 12.15
N ASN A 20 2.66 -24.05 12.45
CA ASN A 20 2.44 -22.71 11.90
C ASN A 20 2.59 -22.68 10.37
N ALA A 21 3.59 -23.36 9.82
CA ALA A 21 3.75 -23.50 8.37
C ALA A 21 2.58 -24.26 7.74
N GLY A 22 2.06 -25.29 8.42
CA GLY A 22 0.86 -26.01 8.03
C GLY A 22 -0.37 -25.08 8.00
N LEU A 23 -0.59 -24.31 9.07
CA LEU A 23 -1.71 -23.36 9.16
C LEU A 23 -1.64 -22.26 8.10
N LEU A 24 -0.45 -21.74 7.78
CA LEU A 24 -0.26 -20.81 6.67
C LEU A 24 -0.70 -21.41 5.33
N GLY A 25 -0.24 -22.63 5.02
CA GLY A 25 -0.65 -23.34 3.80
C GLY A 25 -2.16 -23.55 3.72
N HIS A 26 -2.78 -24.02 4.80
CA HIS A 26 -4.25 -24.20 4.85
C HIS A 26 -5.00 -22.87 4.69
N SER A 27 -4.49 -21.79 5.31
CA SER A 27 -5.09 -20.46 5.19
C SER A 27 -5.02 -19.93 3.75
N ARG A 28 -3.87 -20.07 3.09
CA ARG A 28 -3.64 -19.70 1.69
C ARG A 28 -4.59 -20.45 0.76
N ASP A 29 -4.69 -21.76 0.94
CA ASP A 29 -5.50 -22.62 0.07
C ASP A 29 -7.01 -22.38 0.27
N ARG A 30 -7.44 -22.08 1.50
CA ARG A 30 -8.81 -21.64 1.80
C ARG A 30 -9.15 -20.33 1.11
N VAL A 31 -8.27 -19.33 1.18
CA VAL A 31 -8.48 -18.04 0.49
C VAL A 31 -8.50 -18.25 -1.02
N ALA A 32 -7.60 -19.07 -1.57
CA ALA A 32 -7.61 -19.42 -2.98
C ALA A 32 -8.97 -20.01 -3.42
N ALA A 33 -9.54 -20.93 -2.64
CA ALA A 33 -10.85 -21.52 -2.93
C ALA A 33 -11.98 -20.49 -2.83
N ARG A 34 -11.95 -19.60 -1.83
CA ARG A 34 -12.96 -18.53 -1.68
C ARG A 34 -12.87 -17.48 -2.79
N LEU A 35 -11.67 -17.11 -3.22
CA LEU A 35 -11.45 -16.20 -4.35
C LEU A 35 -12.01 -16.75 -5.66
N ARG A 36 -11.95 -18.07 -5.90
CA ARG A 36 -12.61 -18.70 -7.06
C ARG A 36 -14.11 -18.48 -7.06
N LEU A 37 -14.74 -18.69 -5.91
CA LEU A 37 -16.19 -18.52 -5.75
C LEU A 37 -16.59 -17.05 -5.89
N ALA A 38 -15.80 -16.13 -5.30
CA ALA A 38 -16.01 -14.70 -5.43
C ALA A 38 -15.86 -14.22 -6.88
N LEU A 39 -14.82 -14.69 -7.59
CA LEU A 39 -14.64 -14.37 -9.01
C LEU A 39 -15.78 -14.94 -9.85
N ARG A 40 -16.24 -16.17 -9.59
CA ARG A 40 -17.40 -16.75 -10.28
C ARG A 40 -18.65 -15.88 -10.12
N GLY A 41 -18.94 -15.46 -8.89
CA GLY A 41 -20.07 -14.57 -8.59
C GLY A 41 -19.94 -13.23 -9.31
N ALA A 42 -18.75 -12.62 -9.23
CA ALA A 42 -18.45 -11.37 -9.91
C ALA A 42 -18.59 -11.48 -11.43
N LEU A 43 -18.03 -12.53 -12.05
CA LEU A 43 -18.12 -12.76 -13.50
C LEU A 43 -19.58 -12.98 -13.96
N SER A 44 -20.40 -13.67 -13.16
CA SER A 44 -21.83 -13.81 -13.45
C SER A 44 -22.55 -12.45 -13.44
N GLY A 45 -22.23 -11.58 -12.48
CA GLY A 45 -22.77 -10.23 -12.41
C GLY A 45 -22.28 -9.35 -13.58
N VAL A 46 -20.98 -9.41 -13.90
CA VAL A 46 -20.39 -8.72 -15.05
C VAL A 46 -21.06 -9.15 -16.36
N CYS A 47 -21.31 -10.44 -16.57
CA CYS A 47 -22.01 -10.92 -17.76
C CYS A 47 -23.42 -10.32 -17.88
N ALA A 48 -24.14 -10.19 -16.77
CA ALA A 48 -25.46 -9.54 -16.74
C ALA A 48 -25.36 -8.03 -17.00
N ASP A 49 -24.32 -7.35 -16.50
CA ASP A 49 -24.08 -5.93 -16.74
C ASP A 49 -23.72 -5.64 -18.21
N LEU A 50 -22.86 -6.48 -18.80
CA LEU A 50 -22.49 -6.40 -20.22
C LEU A 50 -23.69 -6.65 -21.14
N LEU A 51 -24.54 -7.62 -20.80
CA LEU A 51 -25.80 -7.87 -21.52
C LEU A 51 -26.69 -6.62 -21.52
N ARG A 52 -26.96 -6.06 -20.33
CA ARG A 52 -27.80 -4.85 -20.19
C ARG A 52 -27.24 -3.66 -20.96
N ARG A 53 -25.92 -3.46 -20.96
CA ARG A 53 -25.27 -2.36 -21.71
C ARG A 53 -25.33 -2.59 -23.22
N GLY A 54 -25.18 -3.82 -23.69
CA GLY A 54 -25.27 -4.19 -25.10
C GLY A 54 -26.69 -4.05 -25.69
N GLU A 55 -27.72 -4.16 -24.84
CA GLU A 55 -29.10 -3.86 -25.22
C GLU A 55 -29.34 -2.35 -25.42
N LEU A 56 -28.64 -1.51 -24.66
CA LEU A 56 -28.81 -0.04 -24.66
C LEU A 56 -27.97 0.71 -25.71
N VAL A 57 -26.82 0.16 -26.13
CA VAL A 57 -25.86 0.85 -27.01
C VAL A 57 -25.57 0.00 -28.24
N ASP A 58 -26.10 0.41 -29.41
CA ASP A 58 -25.92 -0.31 -30.69
C ASP A 58 -24.46 -0.35 -31.16
N GLU A 59 -23.71 0.74 -31.02
CA GLU A 59 -22.33 0.88 -31.56
C GLU A 59 -21.30 -0.04 -30.90
N GLN A 60 -21.53 -0.43 -29.64
CA GLN A 60 -20.61 -1.26 -28.84
C GLN A 60 -21.14 -2.68 -28.61
N ARG A 61 -22.31 -3.02 -29.14
CA ARG A 61 -22.99 -4.31 -28.91
C ARG A 61 -22.13 -5.52 -29.26
N HIS A 62 -21.44 -5.48 -30.40
CA HIS A 62 -20.59 -6.59 -30.85
C HIS A 62 -19.40 -6.83 -29.91
N LEU A 63 -18.79 -5.76 -29.38
CA LEU A 63 -17.70 -5.85 -28.42
C LEU A 63 -18.19 -6.42 -27.07
N LEU A 64 -19.30 -5.89 -26.56
CA LEU A 64 -19.84 -6.29 -25.24
C LEU A 64 -20.30 -7.76 -25.23
N TYR A 65 -20.95 -8.22 -26.31
CA TYR A 65 -21.31 -9.63 -26.45
C TYR A 65 -20.09 -10.52 -26.68
N GLY A 66 -19.09 -10.07 -27.43
CA GLY A 66 -17.82 -10.80 -27.59
C GLY A 66 -17.11 -11.04 -26.25
N ILE A 67 -17.01 -10.00 -25.41
CA ILE A 67 -16.43 -10.12 -24.06
C ILE A 67 -17.26 -11.07 -23.19
N ARG A 68 -18.59 -10.93 -23.19
CA ARG A 68 -19.48 -11.81 -22.42
C ARG A 68 -19.30 -13.28 -22.81
N ASP A 69 -19.28 -13.57 -24.11
CA ASP A 69 -19.20 -14.95 -24.60
C ASP A 69 -17.81 -15.55 -24.26
N ALA A 70 -16.74 -14.77 -24.40
CA ALA A 70 -15.41 -15.16 -23.93
C ALA A 70 -15.35 -15.44 -22.42
N LEU A 71 -16.05 -14.63 -21.60
CA LEU A 71 -16.14 -14.85 -20.15
C LEU A 71 -16.92 -16.11 -19.78
N LEU A 72 -17.99 -16.43 -20.52
CA LEU A 72 -18.76 -17.65 -20.31
C LEU A 72 -17.96 -18.89 -20.69
N GLU A 73 -17.17 -18.83 -21.76
CA GLU A 73 -16.31 -19.94 -22.20
C GLU A 73 -15.09 -20.12 -21.29
N GLN A 74 -14.44 -19.02 -20.88
CA GLN A 74 -13.18 -19.06 -20.12
C GLN A 74 -13.37 -18.96 -18.61
N GLY A 75 -14.59 -18.80 -18.09
CA GLY A 75 -14.85 -18.53 -16.67
C GLY A 75 -14.19 -19.54 -15.71
N VAL A 76 -14.31 -20.85 -16.00
CA VAL A 76 -13.70 -21.91 -15.16
C VAL A 76 -12.16 -21.88 -15.22
N GLN A 77 -11.60 -21.48 -16.36
CA GLN A 77 -10.17 -21.31 -16.53
C GLN A 77 -9.67 -20.09 -15.75
N LEU A 78 -10.36 -18.95 -15.84
CA LEU A 78 -10.04 -17.73 -15.10
C LEU A 78 -10.07 -17.97 -13.58
N GLU A 79 -11.07 -18.69 -13.08
CA GLU A 79 -11.13 -19.11 -11.67
C GLU A 79 -9.88 -19.92 -11.28
N SER A 80 -9.48 -20.88 -12.12
CA SER A 80 -8.34 -21.76 -11.84
C SER A 80 -7.01 -21.03 -11.87
N LEU A 81 -6.84 -20.12 -12.85
CA LEU A 81 -5.68 -19.25 -12.96
C LEU A 81 -5.57 -18.32 -11.74
N LEU A 82 -6.66 -17.65 -11.34
CA LEU A 82 -6.66 -16.76 -10.18
C LEU A 82 -6.21 -17.48 -8.91
N ALA A 83 -6.72 -18.67 -8.65
CA ALA A 83 -6.30 -19.46 -7.49
C ALA A 83 -4.81 -19.83 -7.54
N GLY A 84 -4.30 -20.17 -8.73
CA GLY A 84 -2.89 -20.48 -8.95
C GLY A 84 -1.98 -19.28 -8.73
N HIS A 85 -2.31 -18.13 -9.32
CA HIS A 85 -1.55 -16.89 -9.15
C HIS A 85 -1.62 -16.37 -7.72
N TRP A 86 -2.79 -16.43 -7.07
CA TRP A 86 -2.92 -16.05 -5.66
C TRP A 86 -1.97 -16.83 -4.77
N ARG A 87 -1.88 -18.16 -4.94
CA ARG A 87 -0.95 -18.98 -4.15
C ARG A 87 0.51 -18.55 -4.34
N ARG A 88 0.91 -18.30 -5.60
CA ARG A 88 2.27 -17.86 -5.93
C ARG A 88 2.59 -16.50 -5.33
N GLU A 89 1.70 -15.52 -5.48
CA GLU A 89 1.87 -14.17 -4.96
C GLU A 89 1.83 -14.14 -3.42
N PHE A 90 0.95 -14.93 -2.80
CA PHE A 90 0.92 -15.09 -1.35
C PHE A 90 2.22 -15.70 -0.81
N ASP A 91 2.72 -16.77 -1.43
CA ASP A 91 3.98 -17.41 -1.03
C ASP A 91 5.18 -16.47 -1.23
N ALA A 92 5.17 -15.66 -2.30
CA ALA A 92 6.19 -14.64 -2.54
C ALA A 92 6.13 -13.52 -1.48
N ALA A 93 4.93 -13.07 -1.12
CA ALA A 93 4.71 -12.06 -0.09
C ALA A 93 5.06 -12.58 1.32
N ALA A 94 4.65 -13.80 1.66
CA ALA A 94 5.00 -14.47 2.91
C ALA A 94 6.52 -14.70 3.02
N ALA A 95 7.19 -14.96 1.89
CA ALA A 95 8.64 -15.06 1.84
C ALA A 95 9.38 -13.71 1.85
N GLY A 96 8.69 -12.58 1.99
CA GLY A 96 9.30 -11.24 2.05
C GLY A 96 9.89 -10.78 0.71
N ARG A 97 9.58 -11.50 -0.38
CA ARG A 97 9.96 -11.13 -1.75
C ARG A 97 8.96 -10.19 -2.40
N SER A 98 7.81 -9.93 -1.76
CA SER A 98 6.90 -8.88 -2.21
C SER A 98 7.39 -7.50 -1.78
N ALA A 99 8.55 -7.14 -2.30
CA ALA A 99 9.05 -5.77 -2.35
C ALA A 99 9.33 -5.42 -3.80
N VAL A 100 8.32 -5.62 -4.64
CA VAL A 100 8.22 -4.90 -5.90
C VAL A 100 6.81 -4.36 -5.87
N ARG A 101 6.69 -3.06 -5.64
CA ARG A 101 5.50 -2.29 -6.04
C ARG A 101 5.10 -2.79 -7.43
N LEU A 102 3.84 -2.72 -7.80
CA LEU A 102 3.56 -2.70 -9.23
C LEU A 102 4.28 -1.44 -9.75
N SER A 103 5.49 -1.64 -10.28
CA SER A 103 6.40 -0.57 -10.65
C SER A 103 5.79 0.08 -11.88
N VAL A 104 4.94 1.08 -11.65
CA VAL A 104 4.40 2.02 -12.63
C VAL A 104 5.53 2.65 -13.48
N LEU A 105 6.78 2.56 -13.01
CA LEU A 105 7.97 3.16 -13.63
C LEU A 105 8.64 2.33 -14.74
N SER A 106 8.00 1.29 -15.30
CA SER A 106 8.51 0.66 -16.53
C SER A 106 7.42 0.20 -17.50
N LEU A 107 6.24 0.80 -17.42
CA LEU A 107 5.20 0.60 -18.42
C LEU A 107 5.37 1.69 -19.49
N ASP A 108 6.20 1.39 -20.50
CA ASP A 108 6.46 2.27 -21.64
C ASP A 108 5.23 2.41 -22.56
N GLU A 109 4.23 1.52 -22.41
CA GLU A 109 2.99 1.58 -23.16
C GLU A 109 1.80 2.20 -22.39
N PRO A 110 1.04 3.11 -23.02
CA PRO A 110 -0.05 3.83 -22.38
C PRO A 110 -1.18 2.96 -21.83
N GLY A 111 -1.52 1.82 -22.47
CA GLY A 111 -2.62 0.99 -21.97
C GLY A 111 -2.26 0.05 -20.82
N ASP A 112 -0.97 -0.19 -20.56
CA ASP A 112 -0.58 -0.94 -19.36
C ASP A 112 -0.78 -0.08 -18.11
N ARG A 113 -0.68 1.25 -18.27
CA ARG A 113 -0.96 2.22 -17.20
C ARG A 113 -2.44 2.27 -16.83
N GLU A 114 -3.33 2.09 -17.80
CA GLU A 114 -4.78 2.08 -17.56
C GLU A 114 -5.23 0.82 -16.80
N GLU A 115 -4.69 -0.35 -17.16
CA GLU A 115 -4.93 -1.59 -16.42
C GLU A 115 -4.41 -1.48 -14.97
N GLU A 116 -3.22 -0.92 -14.80
CA GLU A 116 -2.61 -0.67 -13.49
C GLU A 116 -3.43 0.30 -12.65
N PHE A 117 -3.96 1.37 -13.25
CA PHE A 117 -4.86 2.30 -12.57
C PHE A 117 -6.17 1.63 -12.14
N ALA A 118 -6.76 0.78 -12.99
CA ALA A 118 -7.97 0.04 -12.63
C ALA A 118 -7.73 -0.95 -11.48
N LEU A 119 -6.57 -1.62 -11.48
CA LEU A 119 -6.15 -2.50 -10.37
C LEU A 119 -5.92 -1.72 -9.08
N GLN A 120 -5.30 -0.53 -9.17
CA GLN A 120 -5.11 0.35 -8.01
C GLN A 120 -6.46 0.82 -7.44
N ALA A 121 -7.44 1.13 -8.30
CA ALA A 121 -8.78 1.47 -7.84
C ALA A 121 -9.47 0.32 -7.10
N ILE A 122 -9.26 -0.93 -7.55
CA ILE A 122 -9.73 -2.14 -6.86
C ILE A 122 -9.04 -2.28 -5.50
N ALA A 123 -7.71 -2.11 -5.44
CA ALA A 123 -6.95 -2.18 -4.20
C ALA A 123 -7.41 -1.12 -3.18
N GLU A 124 -7.61 0.12 -3.62
CA GLU A 124 -8.07 1.22 -2.77
C GLU A 124 -9.47 0.96 -2.23
N ARG A 125 -10.37 0.45 -3.08
CA ARG A 125 -11.74 0.09 -2.69
C ARG A 125 -11.75 -1.02 -1.63
N LEU A 126 -10.90 -2.03 -1.80
CA LEU A 126 -10.73 -3.11 -0.83
C LEU A 126 -10.15 -2.58 0.48
N ARG A 127 -9.15 -1.68 0.42
CA ARG A 127 -8.56 -1.08 1.63
C ARG A 127 -9.56 -0.24 2.40
N GLY A 128 -10.35 0.58 1.71
CA GLY A 128 -11.40 1.38 2.34
C GLY A 128 -12.52 0.54 2.99
N ARG A 129 -12.83 -0.64 2.45
CA ARG A 129 -13.90 -1.51 2.99
C ARG A 129 -13.40 -2.51 4.04
N CYS A 130 -12.20 -3.05 3.87
CA CYS A 130 -11.66 -4.17 4.64
C CYS A 130 -10.40 -3.81 5.44
N GLY A 131 -10.01 -2.54 5.56
CA GLY A 131 -8.82 -2.11 6.29
C GLY A 131 -8.63 -2.79 7.66
N PRO A 132 -9.63 -2.77 8.56
CA PRO A 132 -9.54 -3.43 9.86
C PRO A 132 -9.37 -4.96 9.77
N ALA A 133 -10.01 -5.61 8.79
CA ALA A 133 -9.91 -7.05 8.56
C ALA A 133 -8.51 -7.41 8.04
N VAL A 134 -7.99 -6.65 7.07
CA VAL A 134 -6.65 -6.82 6.49
C VAL A 134 -5.57 -6.71 7.57
N GLU A 135 -5.67 -5.73 8.47
CA GLU A 135 -4.74 -5.58 9.60
C GLU A 135 -4.84 -6.75 10.58
N ALA A 136 -6.05 -7.18 10.92
CA ALA A 136 -6.28 -8.29 11.84
C ALA A 136 -5.74 -9.62 11.30
N ILE A 137 -5.83 -9.83 9.98
CA ILE A 137 -5.22 -10.95 9.26
C ILE A 137 -3.70 -10.81 9.28
N GLY A 138 -3.17 -9.64 8.91
CA GLY A 138 -1.73 -9.36 8.86
C GLY A 138 -1.03 -9.66 10.19
N ARG A 139 -1.63 -9.25 11.31
CA ARG A 139 -1.12 -9.57 12.67
C ARG A 139 -1.01 -11.06 12.93
N ARG A 140 -1.99 -11.85 12.47
CA ARG A 140 -2.00 -13.31 12.64
C ARG A 140 -1.02 -13.99 11.69
N LEU A 141 -0.88 -13.49 10.46
CA LEU A 141 0.14 -13.96 9.52
C LEU A 141 1.56 -13.69 10.01
N VAL A 142 1.80 -12.56 10.70
CA VAL A 142 3.08 -12.27 11.36
C VAL A 142 3.42 -13.34 12.39
N VAL A 143 2.47 -13.71 13.26
CA VAL A 143 2.64 -14.78 14.26
C VAL A 143 2.91 -16.12 13.59
N LEU A 144 2.15 -16.45 12.55
CA LEU A 144 2.29 -17.72 11.85
C LEU A 144 3.58 -17.81 11.01
N SER A 145 4.05 -16.70 10.44
CA SER A 145 5.27 -16.66 9.63
C SER A 145 6.54 -16.47 10.47
N GLY A 146 6.41 -16.02 11.72
CA GLY A 146 7.54 -15.70 12.60
C GLY A 146 8.36 -14.49 12.13
N ARG A 147 7.76 -13.62 11.31
CA ARG A 147 8.42 -12.46 10.69
C ARG A 147 7.83 -11.17 11.19
N GLU A 148 8.63 -10.11 11.25
CA GLU A 148 8.19 -8.77 11.69
C GLU A 148 7.12 -8.17 10.78
N GLN A 149 7.11 -8.54 9.49
CA GLN A 149 6.11 -8.11 8.51
C GLN A 149 5.66 -9.30 7.65
N ALA A 150 4.35 -9.43 7.47
CA ALA A 150 3.74 -10.41 6.57
C ALA A 150 2.82 -9.70 5.56
N GLY A 151 3.35 -9.40 4.37
CA GLY A 151 2.62 -8.69 3.31
C GLY A 151 1.54 -9.51 2.59
N GLY A 152 1.34 -10.79 2.95
CA GLY A 152 0.42 -11.70 2.26
C GLY A 152 -1.06 -11.33 2.32
N ALA A 153 -1.46 -10.45 3.24
CA ALA A 153 -2.84 -9.98 3.38
C ALA A 153 -3.14 -8.69 2.58
N ALA A 154 -2.11 -8.06 2.01
CA ALA A 154 -2.28 -6.77 1.35
C ALA A 154 -3.13 -6.91 0.07
N PRO A 155 -4.12 -6.03 -0.20
CA PRO A 155 -4.95 -6.09 -1.41
C PRO A 155 -4.15 -6.10 -2.72
N GLU A 156 -2.94 -5.57 -2.71
CA GLU A 156 -2.01 -5.55 -3.83
C GLU A 156 -1.57 -6.96 -4.25
N VAL A 157 -1.52 -7.91 -3.32
CA VAL A 157 -1.24 -9.33 -3.61
C VAL A 157 -2.36 -9.92 -4.47
N LEU A 158 -3.61 -9.58 -4.15
CA LEU A 158 -4.77 -9.99 -4.95
C LEU A 158 -4.75 -9.29 -6.32
N CYS A 159 -4.42 -7.99 -6.37
CA CYS A 159 -4.36 -7.24 -7.63
C CYS A 159 -3.27 -7.77 -8.57
N LYS A 160 -2.10 -8.14 -8.03
CA LYS A 160 -1.05 -8.84 -8.80
C LYS A 160 -1.54 -10.18 -9.36
N ALA A 161 -2.24 -10.96 -8.54
CA ALA A 161 -2.80 -12.23 -8.96
C ALA A 161 -3.88 -12.06 -10.05
N LEU A 162 -4.74 -11.05 -9.91
CA LEU A 162 -5.74 -10.69 -10.93
C LEU A 162 -5.07 -10.27 -12.24
N ARG A 163 -4.05 -9.41 -12.18
CA ARG A 163 -3.30 -9.00 -13.38
C ARG A 163 -2.69 -10.19 -14.10
N ALA A 164 -2.00 -11.06 -13.37
CA ALA A 164 -1.39 -12.26 -13.94
C ALA A 164 -2.44 -13.19 -14.58
N THR A 165 -3.61 -13.33 -13.94
CA THR A 165 -4.74 -14.10 -14.49
C THR A 165 -5.25 -13.54 -15.80
N LEU A 166 -5.37 -12.21 -15.91
CA LEU A 166 -5.83 -11.55 -17.13
C LEU A 166 -4.78 -11.55 -18.23
N CYS A 167 -3.49 -11.53 -17.89
CA CYS A 167 -2.40 -11.68 -18.85
C CYS A 167 -2.29 -13.10 -19.40
N ASP A 168 -2.52 -14.11 -18.57
CA ASP A 168 -2.50 -15.52 -18.98
C ASP A 168 -3.82 -15.97 -19.64
N ALA A 169 -4.87 -15.14 -19.55
CA ALA A 169 -6.12 -15.33 -20.28
C ALA A 169 -5.96 -14.93 -21.75
N ALA A 170 -6.66 -15.62 -22.64
CA ALA A 170 -6.69 -15.28 -24.07
C ALA A 170 -7.66 -14.10 -24.34
N LEU A 171 -7.48 -13.00 -23.62
CA LEU A 171 -8.24 -11.76 -23.74
C LEU A 171 -7.35 -10.67 -24.32
N GLY A 172 -7.91 -9.90 -25.26
CA GLY A 172 -7.28 -8.70 -25.78
C GLY A 172 -7.19 -7.59 -24.73
N ARG A 173 -6.27 -6.65 -24.92
CA ARG A 173 -6.01 -5.54 -23.98
C ARG A 173 -7.25 -4.71 -23.63
N LEU A 174 -8.06 -4.35 -24.62
CA LEU A 174 -9.31 -3.61 -24.40
C LEU A 174 -10.34 -4.42 -23.58
N GLU A 175 -10.39 -5.74 -23.78
CA GLU A 175 -11.29 -6.65 -23.08
C GLU A 175 -10.87 -6.80 -21.61
N ARG A 176 -9.56 -6.89 -21.34
CA ARG A 176 -9.01 -6.90 -19.98
C ARG A 176 -9.33 -5.62 -19.21
N LEU A 177 -9.14 -4.46 -19.84
CA LEU A 177 -9.45 -3.17 -19.21
C LEU A 177 -10.93 -3.04 -18.89
N GLU A 178 -11.81 -3.39 -19.84
CA GLU A 178 -13.26 -3.30 -19.63
C GLU A 178 -13.73 -4.28 -18.56
N LEU A 179 -13.15 -5.48 -18.52
CA LEU A 179 -13.39 -6.45 -17.45
C LEU A 179 -12.97 -5.92 -16.08
N LEU A 180 -11.78 -5.32 -15.96
CA LEU A 180 -11.32 -4.71 -14.70
C LEU A 180 -12.27 -3.59 -14.23
N ARG A 181 -12.73 -2.74 -15.16
CA ARG A 181 -13.73 -1.69 -14.86
C ARG A 181 -15.05 -2.29 -14.39
N CYS A 182 -15.51 -3.36 -15.02
CA CYS A 182 -16.75 -4.04 -14.63
C CYS A 182 -16.61 -4.83 -13.31
N LEU A 183 -15.41 -5.28 -12.95
CA LEU A 183 -15.13 -5.97 -11.68
C LEU A 183 -15.02 -5.01 -10.48
N LEU A 184 -14.73 -3.72 -10.72
CA LEU A 184 -14.53 -2.72 -9.67
C LEU A 184 -15.70 -2.62 -8.65
N PRO A 185 -16.99 -2.63 -9.07
CA PRO A 185 -18.11 -2.62 -8.12
C PRO A 185 -18.14 -3.88 -7.23
N TYR A 186 -17.85 -5.04 -7.81
CA TYR A 186 -17.85 -6.35 -7.12
C TYR A 186 -16.67 -6.50 -6.14
N ALA A 187 -15.61 -5.71 -6.30
CA ALA A 187 -14.51 -5.71 -5.35
C ALA A 187 -14.93 -5.31 -3.93
N GLY A 188 -15.87 -4.38 -3.81
CA GLY A 188 -16.38 -3.94 -2.50
C GLY A 188 -17.34 -4.93 -1.83
N THR A 189 -17.81 -5.96 -2.54
CA THR A 189 -18.80 -6.93 -2.04
C THR A 189 -18.24 -8.34 -1.99
N GLU A 190 -17.93 -8.92 -3.15
CA GLU A 190 -17.52 -10.33 -3.30
C GLU A 190 -16.10 -10.54 -2.75
N PHE A 191 -15.14 -9.72 -3.17
CA PHE A 191 -13.77 -9.84 -2.68
C PHE A 191 -13.65 -9.38 -1.22
N ALA A 192 -14.39 -8.35 -0.81
CA ALA A 192 -14.46 -7.91 0.59
C ALA A 192 -14.94 -9.03 1.54
N ALA A 193 -15.99 -9.78 1.14
CA ALA A 193 -16.49 -10.91 1.94
C ALA A 193 -15.42 -12.00 2.14
N VAL A 194 -14.52 -12.21 1.17
CA VAL A 194 -13.41 -13.17 1.31
C VAL A 194 -12.45 -12.74 2.42
N TYR A 195 -12.17 -11.44 2.55
CA TYR A 195 -11.31 -10.92 3.63
C TYR A 195 -11.98 -11.05 5.00
N GLU A 196 -13.29 -10.81 5.11
CA GLU A 196 -14.01 -10.99 6.37
C GLU A 196 -14.04 -12.46 6.81
N ASP A 197 -14.34 -13.38 5.89
CA ASP A 197 -14.29 -14.82 6.16
C ASP A 197 -12.89 -15.29 6.55
N TRP A 198 -11.87 -14.73 5.89
CA TRP A 198 -10.47 -15.06 6.19
C TRP A 198 -10.08 -14.58 7.59
N ARG A 199 -10.49 -13.36 7.97
CA ARG A 199 -10.32 -12.81 9.31
C ARG A 199 -10.95 -13.74 10.35
N ASP A 200 -12.19 -14.16 10.16
CA ASP A 200 -12.91 -14.99 11.13
C ASP A 200 -12.30 -16.40 11.23
N ALA A 201 -11.92 -16.98 10.09
CA ALA A 201 -11.22 -18.26 10.06
C ALA A 201 -9.87 -18.21 10.82
N LEU A 202 -9.07 -17.17 10.59
CA LEU A 202 -7.81 -16.97 11.30
C LEU A 202 -8.01 -16.61 12.78
N ALA A 203 -9.08 -15.88 13.12
CA ALA A 203 -9.42 -15.58 14.51
C ALA A 203 -9.72 -16.87 15.30
N SER A 204 -10.40 -17.83 14.68
CA SER A 204 -10.66 -19.13 15.30
C SER A 204 -9.42 -20.03 15.39
N ALA A 205 -8.56 -20.02 14.36
CA ALA A 205 -7.37 -20.87 14.28
C ALA A 205 -6.17 -20.32 15.08
N VAL A 206 -6.08 -19.01 15.22
CA VAL A 206 -5.07 -18.29 16.01
C VAL A 206 -5.80 -17.32 16.94
N PRO A 207 -6.31 -17.81 18.09
CA PRO A 207 -6.90 -16.97 19.11
C PRO A 207 -5.81 -16.09 19.70
N LEU A 208 -5.72 -14.87 19.21
CA LEU A 208 -5.09 -13.79 19.95
C LEU A 208 -6.08 -13.46 21.06
N GLY A 209 -5.79 -13.88 22.30
CA GLY A 209 -6.70 -13.66 23.43
C GLY A 209 -7.12 -12.20 23.54
N ASP A 210 -8.34 -11.97 24.05
CA ASP A 210 -8.95 -10.65 24.29
C ASP A 210 -8.11 -9.81 25.26
N ALA A 211 -6.98 -9.32 24.77
CA ALA A 211 -6.14 -8.29 25.33
C ALA A 211 -5.93 -7.27 24.20
N SER A 212 -6.96 -6.49 23.93
CA SER A 212 -6.78 -5.14 23.41
C SER A 212 -6.80 -4.21 24.64
N PRO A 213 -5.79 -3.35 24.89
CA PRO A 213 -5.13 -2.50 23.90
C PRO A 213 -3.60 -2.38 24.13
N ALA A 214 -2.77 -3.15 23.45
CA ALA A 214 -1.32 -2.86 23.39
C ALA A 214 -0.91 -2.09 22.13
N ARG A 215 -1.78 -2.01 21.10
CA ARG A 215 -1.48 -1.32 19.82
C ARG A 215 -2.21 -0.01 19.53
N VAL A 216 -3.28 0.31 20.26
CA VAL A 216 -3.86 1.67 20.21
C VAL A 216 -3.02 2.63 21.04
N VAL A 217 -2.49 2.19 22.18
CA VAL A 217 -1.57 3.03 22.96
C VAL A 217 -0.21 3.16 22.27
N SER A 218 0.31 2.13 21.58
CA SER A 218 1.57 2.28 20.83
C SER A 218 1.43 3.10 19.54
N SER A 219 0.41 2.92 18.70
CA SER A 219 0.28 3.83 17.53
C SER A 219 0.02 5.27 17.96
N ASP A 220 -0.74 5.50 19.04
CA ASP A 220 -0.94 6.85 19.57
C ASP A 220 0.34 7.41 20.19
N THR A 221 1.16 6.61 20.90
CA THR A 221 2.45 7.09 21.43
C THR A 221 3.51 7.27 20.35
N ASP A 222 3.53 6.41 19.33
CA ASP A 222 4.49 6.45 18.23
C ASP A 222 4.13 7.62 17.29
N HIS A 223 2.84 7.83 17.06
CA HIS A 223 2.33 9.01 16.36
C HIS A 223 2.54 10.29 17.18
N ALA A 224 2.24 10.27 18.48
CA ALA A 224 2.49 11.42 19.36
C ALA A 224 3.99 11.74 19.49
N ALA A 225 4.87 10.73 19.47
CA ALA A 225 6.32 10.93 19.46
C ALA A 225 6.78 11.56 18.12
N ALA A 226 6.22 11.11 17.00
CA ALA A 226 6.49 11.71 15.68
C ALA A 226 5.97 13.15 15.59
N GLU A 227 4.74 13.40 16.06
CA GLU A 227 4.14 14.74 16.19
C GLU A 227 5.00 15.64 17.07
N ALA A 228 5.40 15.18 18.26
CA ALA A 228 6.25 15.95 19.16
C ALA A 228 7.62 16.28 18.55
N ALA A 229 8.21 15.35 17.78
CA ALA A 229 9.47 15.57 17.09
C ALA A 229 9.35 16.61 15.96
N LEU A 230 8.23 16.61 15.24
CA LEU A 230 7.99 17.52 14.11
C LEU A 230 7.38 18.85 14.52
N ALA A 231 6.75 18.95 15.69
CA ALA A 231 6.08 20.16 16.18
C ALA A 231 7.00 21.38 16.14
N GLY A 232 8.26 21.24 16.55
CA GLY A 232 9.24 22.32 16.51
C GLY A 232 9.54 22.84 15.10
N PHE A 233 9.45 21.98 14.09
CA PHE A 233 9.63 22.34 12.69
C PHE A 233 8.37 22.95 12.08
N LEU A 234 7.19 22.41 12.38
CA LEU A 234 5.92 22.82 11.78
C LEU A 234 5.39 24.17 12.30
N VAL A 235 5.91 24.66 13.43
CA VAL A 235 5.63 26.02 13.93
C VAL A 235 6.34 27.11 13.09
N LEU A 236 7.36 26.72 12.33
CA LEU A 236 8.13 27.64 11.50
C LEU A 236 7.36 28.02 10.23
N PRO A 237 7.53 29.25 9.69
CA PRO A 237 7.02 29.57 8.36
C PRO A 237 7.77 28.73 7.31
N LEU A 238 7.06 27.75 6.75
CA LEU A 238 7.54 26.83 5.73
C LEU A 238 6.69 26.97 4.46
N PRO A 239 7.28 26.79 3.26
CA PRO A 239 6.51 26.60 2.03
C PRO A 239 5.56 25.40 2.14
N SER A 240 4.40 25.48 1.49
CA SER A 240 3.32 24.49 1.64
C SER A 240 3.77 23.06 1.36
N VAL A 241 4.61 22.86 0.34
CA VAL A 241 5.16 21.55 0.00
C VAL A 241 5.99 20.94 1.13
N ALA A 242 6.82 21.74 1.81
CA ALA A 242 7.66 21.27 2.91
C ALA A 242 6.83 21.00 4.17
N ALA A 243 5.86 21.86 4.47
CA ALA A 243 4.94 21.65 5.59
C ALA A 243 4.07 20.40 5.40
N GLN A 244 3.53 20.20 4.19
CA GLN A 244 2.71 19.04 3.85
C GLN A 244 3.52 17.74 3.89
N LEU A 245 4.74 17.74 3.33
CA LEU A 245 5.65 16.59 3.42
C LEU A 245 5.92 16.21 4.88
N LEU A 246 6.28 17.18 5.72
CA LEU A 246 6.60 16.90 7.13
C LEU A 246 5.37 16.38 7.88
N ALA A 247 4.22 17.04 7.73
CA ALA A 247 2.98 16.64 8.37
C ALA A 247 2.36 15.35 7.80
N GLY A 248 2.71 14.95 6.58
CA GLY A 248 2.23 13.75 5.93
C GLY A 248 3.24 12.62 6.01
N GLU A 249 3.98 12.45 4.92
CA GLU A 249 4.85 11.32 4.63
C GLU A 249 5.99 11.20 5.64
N TRP A 250 6.59 12.31 6.07
CA TRP A 250 7.71 12.27 7.02
C TRP A 250 7.27 11.90 8.45
N ARG A 251 6.06 12.29 8.85
CA ARG A 251 5.44 11.86 10.10
C ARG A 251 5.19 10.36 10.09
N GLU A 252 4.67 9.81 8.99
CA GLU A 252 4.46 8.36 8.86
C GLU A 252 5.79 7.59 8.97
N LEU A 253 6.85 8.09 8.34
CA LEU A 253 8.20 7.53 8.46
C LEU A 253 8.69 7.52 9.91
N LEU A 254 8.56 8.63 10.63
CA LEU A 254 8.96 8.72 12.02
C LEU A 254 8.13 7.79 12.91
N THR A 255 6.80 7.73 12.74
CA THR A 255 5.93 6.80 13.47
C THR A 255 6.38 5.35 13.27
N ARG A 256 6.72 4.96 12.02
CA ARG A 256 7.22 3.62 11.72
C ARG A 256 8.57 3.32 12.36
N ILE A 257 9.52 4.24 12.27
CA ILE A 257 10.84 4.09 12.90
C ILE A 257 10.74 4.02 14.43
N HIS A 258 9.84 4.78 15.03
CA HIS A 258 9.62 4.74 16.48
C HIS A 258 9.08 3.38 16.93
N ALA A 259 8.10 2.85 16.20
CA ALA A 259 7.52 1.53 16.45
C ALA A 259 8.55 0.39 16.34
N GLU A 260 9.55 0.55 15.45
CA GLU A 260 10.67 -0.38 15.27
C GLU A 260 11.72 -0.27 16.39
N GLY A 261 11.68 0.79 17.22
CA GLY A 261 12.65 1.02 18.30
C GLY A 261 14.06 1.40 17.83
N ASP A 262 14.24 1.74 16.55
CA ASP A 262 15.54 2.06 15.97
C ASP A 262 15.94 3.52 16.24
N ARG A 263 16.70 3.72 17.33
CA ARG A 263 17.16 5.05 17.73
C ARG A 263 18.12 5.69 16.71
N ALA A 264 18.91 4.90 15.98
CA ALA A 264 19.85 5.42 15.00
C ALA A 264 19.11 5.95 13.77
N ALA A 265 18.16 5.17 13.24
CA ALA A 265 17.30 5.62 12.16
C ALA A 265 16.42 6.82 12.58
N TRP A 266 15.94 6.84 13.82
CA TRP A 266 15.16 7.95 14.37
C TRP A 266 15.94 9.27 14.33
N ASN A 267 17.20 9.23 14.80
CA ASN A 267 18.07 10.41 14.79
C ASN A 267 18.41 10.84 13.36
N ALA A 268 18.67 9.90 12.45
CA ALA A 268 18.92 10.19 11.05
C ALA A 268 17.72 10.85 10.37
N ALA A 269 16.50 10.32 10.56
CA ALA A 269 15.27 10.88 9.98
C ALA A 269 14.94 12.28 10.52
N ASN A 270 15.21 12.55 11.80
CA ASN A 270 15.08 13.89 12.39
C ASN A 270 16.14 14.86 11.84
N ALA A 271 17.36 14.41 11.58
CA ALA A 271 18.39 15.23 10.96
C ALA A 271 18.00 15.65 9.54
N VAL A 272 17.41 14.74 8.75
CA VAL A 272 16.88 15.03 7.41
C VAL A 272 15.74 16.05 7.47
N ALA A 273 14.82 15.93 8.44
CA ALA A 273 13.75 16.91 8.64
C ALA A 273 14.32 18.31 8.94
N GLY A 274 15.33 18.39 9.81
CA GLY A 274 16.02 19.64 10.12
C GLY A 274 16.77 20.22 8.92
N GLU A 275 17.42 19.38 8.11
CA GLU A 275 18.13 19.80 6.90
C GLU A 275 17.16 20.32 5.84
N LEU A 276 16.00 19.66 5.67
CA LEU A 276 14.94 20.15 4.80
C LEU A 276 14.45 21.53 5.23
N VAL A 277 14.11 21.69 6.52
CA VAL A 277 13.64 22.97 7.08
C VAL A 277 14.66 24.08 6.86
N TRP A 278 15.94 23.79 7.10
CA TRP A 278 17.02 24.73 6.80
C TRP A 278 17.06 25.08 5.31
N SER A 279 17.00 24.07 4.42
CA SER A 279 17.14 24.26 2.97
C SER A 279 16.06 25.15 2.34
N VAL A 280 14.84 25.14 2.90
CA VAL A 280 13.69 25.92 2.39
C VAL A 280 13.54 27.29 3.05
N ARG A 281 14.43 27.64 3.99
CA ARG A 281 14.39 28.89 4.76
C ARG A 281 15.61 29.79 4.56
N ILE A 282 16.51 29.43 3.66
CA ILE A 282 17.72 30.23 3.39
C ILE A 282 17.31 31.62 2.91
N ALA A 283 17.80 32.65 3.59
CA ALA A 283 17.47 34.03 3.28
C ALA A 283 17.97 34.43 1.88
N PRO A 284 17.23 35.27 1.14
CA PRO A 284 17.72 35.90 -0.09
C PRO A 284 19.04 36.61 0.17
N GLY A 285 20.02 36.43 -0.72
CA GLY A 285 21.34 37.04 -0.55
C GLY A 285 22.30 36.26 0.36
N SER A 286 21.84 35.26 1.12
CA SER A 286 22.66 34.55 2.10
C SER A 286 23.83 33.79 1.44
N PRO A 287 25.05 33.80 2.04
CA PRO A 287 26.16 32.95 1.61
C PRO A 287 25.86 31.46 1.74
N GLU A 288 24.88 31.08 2.58
CA GLU A 288 24.44 29.70 2.78
C GLU A 288 23.83 29.06 1.51
N ARG A 289 23.44 29.85 0.50
CA ARG A 289 22.98 29.32 -0.79
C ARG A 289 24.04 28.49 -1.51
N LYS A 290 25.33 28.85 -1.35
CA LYS A 290 26.43 28.02 -1.89
C LYS A 290 26.50 26.68 -1.17
N THR A 291 26.28 26.69 0.15
CA THR A 291 26.20 25.48 0.96
C THR A 291 25.00 24.60 0.56
N LEU A 292 23.87 25.21 0.20
CA LEU A 292 22.68 24.49 -0.27
C LEU A 292 22.96 23.65 -1.51
N VAL A 293 23.64 24.21 -2.52
CA VAL A 293 23.95 23.49 -3.77
C VAL A 293 24.72 22.20 -3.51
N GLY A 294 25.64 22.20 -2.55
CA GLY A 294 26.41 21.00 -2.19
C GLY A 294 25.62 19.97 -1.36
N ARG A 295 24.64 20.41 -0.57
CA ARG A 295 23.87 19.54 0.33
C ARG A 295 22.60 18.97 -0.31
N LEU A 296 22.05 19.68 -1.29
CA LEU A 296 20.78 19.32 -1.93
C LEU A 296 20.75 17.90 -2.53
N PRO A 297 21.78 17.40 -3.24
CA PRO A 297 21.73 16.05 -3.80
C PRO A 297 21.60 14.96 -2.73
N ASN A 298 22.29 15.13 -1.59
CA ASN A 298 22.23 14.18 -0.49
C ASN A 298 20.89 14.25 0.24
N LEU A 299 20.38 15.47 0.48
CA LEU A 299 19.05 15.67 1.07
C LEU A 299 17.96 15.00 0.23
N LEU A 300 17.95 15.22 -1.09
CA LEU A 300 16.96 14.63 -1.99
C LEU A 300 17.05 13.10 -2.03
N LYS A 301 18.28 12.55 -2.00
CA LYS A 301 18.49 11.10 -1.88
C LYS A 301 17.91 10.56 -0.58
N GLN A 302 18.17 11.20 0.55
CA GLN A 302 17.68 10.76 1.86
C GLN A 302 16.15 10.87 1.97
N LEU A 303 15.55 11.91 1.37
CA LEU A 303 14.09 12.02 1.26
C LEU A 303 13.52 10.86 0.42
N HIS A 304 14.14 10.56 -0.72
CA HIS A 304 13.75 9.43 -1.56
C HIS A 304 13.85 8.08 -0.83
N ASP A 305 14.95 7.84 -0.12
CA ASP A 305 15.16 6.63 0.67
C ASP A 305 14.08 6.50 1.79
N GLY A 306 13.73 7.63 2.42
CA GLY A 306 12.62 7.72 3.38
C GLY A 306 11.27 7.36 2.76
N PHE A 307 10.98 7.87 1.56
CA PHE A 307 9.75 7.55 0.84
C PHE A 307 9.66 6.08 0.44
N GLU A 308 10.78 5.47 0.04
CA GLU A 308 10.82 4.04 -0.28
C GLU A 308 10.57 3.18 0.97
N ARG A 309 11.09 3.58 2.13
CA ARG A 309 10.86 2.87 3.40
C ARG A 309 9.40 2.83 3.82
N ILE A 310 8.62 3.88 3.51
CA ILE A 310 7.18 3.91 3.81
C ILE A 310 6.27 3.48 2.66
N GLY A 311 6.80 3.43 1.43
CA GLY A 311 6.06 2.99 0.25
C GLY A 311 5.29 4.10 -0.48
N VAL A 312 5.64 5.39 -0.31
CA VAL A 312 4.95 6.52 -0.98
C VAL A 312 4.95 6.33 -2.49
N ASP A 313 3.79 6.37 -3.14
CA ASP A 313 3.63 6.08 -4.57
C ASP A 313 4.51 6.97 -5.47
N ALA A 314 4.83 6.48 -6.67
CA ALA A 314 5.77 7.17 -7.56
C ALA A 314 5.26 8.54 -8.03
N GLY A 315 3.95 8.68 -8.28
CA GLY A 315 3.36 9.95 -8.72
C GLY A 315 3.47 11.00 -7.62
N ARG A 316 3.06 10.64 -6.41
CA ARG A 316 3.17 11.50 -5.22
C ARG A 316 4.61 11.89 -4.90
N ARG A 317 5.57 10.97 -5.06
CA ARG A 317 7.00 11.29 -4.90
C ARG A 317 7.47 12.35 -5.89
N VAL A 318 7.07 12.24 -7.16
CA VAL A 318 7.40 13.23 -8.19
C VAL A 318 6.76 14.58 -7.84
N GLU A 319 5.48 14.62 -7.49
CA GLU A 319 4.79 15.85 -7.09
C GLU A 319 5.50 16.58 -5.95
N ILE A 320 5.89 15.85 -4.90
CA ILE A 320 6.58 16.44 -3.75
C ILE A 320 7.97 16.94 -4.12
N LEU A 321 8.75 16.13 -4.85
CA LEU A 321 10.11 16.50 -5.25
C LEU A 321 10.09 17.69 -6.21
N ASP A 322 9.18 17.73 -7.18
CA ASP A 322 9.01 18.86 -8.10
C ASP A 322 8.62 20.15 -7.36
N GLY A 323 7.72 20.04 -6.37
CA GLY A 323 7.38 21.16 -5.51
C GLY A 323 8.58 21.68 -4.70
N LEU A 324 9.40 20.78 -4.14
CA LEU A 324 10.64 21.14 -3.46
C LEU A 324 11.64 21.79 -4.41
N PHE A 325 11.85 21.23 -5.61
CA PHE A 325 12.69 21.82 -6.64
C PHE A 325 12.26 23.25 -6.99
N GLY A 326 10.96 23.50 -7.12
CA GLY A 326 10.42 24.84 -7.34
C GLY A 326 10.84 25.83 -6.24
N VAL A 327 10.72 25.42 -4.97
CA VAL A 327 11.14 26.22 -3.80
C VAL A 327 12.65 26.46 -3.81
N HIS A 328 13.47 25.41 -3.96
CA HIS A 328 14.93 25.54 -3.96
C HIS A 328 15.43 26.38 -5.13
N ALA A 329 14.81 26.26 -6.30
CA ALA A 329 15.16 27.08 -7.46
C ALA A 329 14.86 28.57 -7.23
N ALA A 330 13.74 28.90 -6.56
CA ALA A 330 13.41 30.27 -6.17
C ALA A 330 14.45 30.84 -5.17
N ILE A 331 14.81 30.05 -4.14
CA ILE A 331 15.83 30.43 -3.15
C ILE A 331 17.20 30.67 -3.80
N LEU A 332 17.59 29.81 -4.74
CA LEU A 332 18.85 29.94 -5.48
C LEU A 332 18.85 31.16 -6.41
N ARG A 333 17.70 31.52 -7.00
CA ARG A 333 17.53 32.77 -7.77
C ARG A 333 17.49 34.03 -6.89
N GLY A 334 17.19 33.88 -5.60
CA GLY A 334 17.03 35.00 -4.66
C GLY A 334 15.62 35.56 -4.62
N ASP A 335 14.64 34.84 -5.15
CA ASP A 335 13.22 35.18 -5.05
C ASP A 335 12.70 34.86 -3.64
N PRO A 336 11.80 35.66 -3.06
CA PRO A 336 11.20 35.33 -1.76
C PRO A 336 10.41 34.01 -1.88
N PRO A 337 10.57 33.06 -0.94
CA PRO A 337 9.80 31.82 -0.96
C PRO A 337 8.32 32.16 -0.84
N ALA A 338 7.50 31.67 -1.78
CA ALA A 338 6.06 31.83 -1.71
C ALA A 338 5.54 31.03 -0.51
N ILE A 339 5.30 31.73 0.61
CA ILE A 339 4.60 31.20 1.78
C ILE A 339 3.14 31.60 1.61
N PRO A 340 2.22 30.68 1.25
CA PRO A 340 0.80 31.00 1.30
C PRO A 340 0.41 31.10 2.77
N VAL A 341 0.00 32.29 3.21
CA VAL A 341 -0.63 32.47 4.52
C VAL A 341 -1.92 31.65 4.49
N SER A 342 -2.03 30.66 5.38
CA SER A 342 -3.25 29.87 5.50
C SER A 342 -4.43 30.80 5.78
N ARG A 343 -5.42 30.83 4.88
CA ARG A 343 -6.65 31.62 5.01
C ARG A 343 -7.58 30.94 6.01
N ALA A 344 -7.19 30.95 7.27
CA ALA A 344 -7.98 30.47 8.42
C ALA A 344 -7.83 31.44 9.60
N ALA A 345 -8.02 32.74 9.36
CA ALA A 345 -8.14 33.76 10.41
C ALA A 345 -8.84 35.05 9.94
N LEU A 346 -9.77 34.96 8.97
CA LEU A 346 -10.63 36.09 8.60
C LEU A 346 -12.08 35.61 8.62
N GLY A 347 -12.63 35.54 9.82
CA GLY A 347 -13.99 35.11 10.06
C GLY A 347 -14.41 35.31 11.50
N LYS A 348 -14.29 36.54 12.01
CA LYS A 348 -15.27 37.21 12.90
C LYS A 348 -14.74 38.58 13.30
N GLU A 349 -15.36 39.62 12.76
CA GLU A 349 -15.91 40.80 13.45
C GLU A 349 -16.34 41.84 12.38
N PRO A 350 -17.21 42.80 12.69
CA PRO A 350 -17.69 43.24 14.01
C PRO A 350 -19.02 42.65 14.50
#